data_AF-A0A9D8G9J0-F1
#
_entry.id   AF-A0A9D8G9J0-F1
#
_cell.length_a   1.000
_cell.length_b   1.000
_cell.length_c   1.000
_cell.angle_alpha   90.00
_cell.angle_beta   90.00
_cell.angle_gamma   90.00
#
_symmetry.space_group_name_H-M   'P 1'
#
loop_
_entity.id
_entity.type
_entity.pdbx_description
1 polymer ?
#
loop_
_entity_poly.entity_id
_entity_poly.type
_entity_poly.pdbx_seq_one_letter_code
_entity_poly.pdbx_strand_id
1 'polypeptide(L)'
;MRGWTAAALFGEDANENGVLDPNEDDGDQSSPTDDADGELDKGLYPFLTVYSRDREINPDGQMRLDLNSATEQQLQQIEGVSQTAARSIVAWRNQNRFQSLADLLNVTEAQQGQDNQPQGSSSLRTSAMRSSSLRQSTMRESSSRMSLRSSPGQSSQGTTSGQSGNTVLTVSDLAQMSDWVCAGTEDKRNRINVNTAPLEVLVALPGMTEDLANAIITHRSSSIGPFMRRSDLLSVSGMTDEVFRQIIDYVTVQSYQFRIVAEGHCDQTKAKVEVVVDIASSPPKILYMREL
;
A
#
# COMPACT_ATOMS: atom_id res chain seq x y z
N MET A 1 -22.72 -6.83 9.92
CA MET A 1 -22.47 -5.67 9.04
C MET A 1 -23.80 -5.04 8.72
N ARG A 2 -23.97 -3.73 8.93
CA ARG A 2 -25.13 -2.98 8.41
C ARG A 2 -24.74 -2.46 7.02
N GLY A 3 -25.61 -2.60 6.02
CA GLY A 3 -25.43 -2.00 4.69
C GLY A 3 -24.98 -2.92 3.55
N TRP A 4 -24.69 -4.21 3.81
CA TRP A 4 -24.43 -5.19 2.75
C TRP A 4 -25.70 -6.00 2.48
N THR A 5 -26.31 -5.82 1.32
CA THR A 5 -27.47 -6.57 0.84
C THR A 5 -27.02 -7.59 -0.22
N ALA A 6 -27.86 -8.60 -0.49
CA ALA A 6 -27.61 -9.52 -1.60
C ALA A 6 -27.51 -8.76 -2.93
N ALA A 7 -28.38 -7.77 -3.16
CA ALA A 7 -28.31 -6.87 -4.31
C ALA A 7 -26.98 -6.11 -4.40
N ALA A 8 -26.41 -5.62 -3.29
CA ALA A 8 -25.10 -4.96 -3.36
C ALA A 8 -23.95 -5.93 -3.73
N LEU A 9 -24.10 -7.22 -3.43
CA LEU A 9 -23.07 -8.22 -3.71
C LEU A 9 -23.22 -8.84 -5.09
N PHE A 10 -24.43 -9.23 -5.47
CA PHE A 10 -24.73 -9.97 -6.70
C PHE A 10 -25.36 -9.11 -7.78
N GLY A 11 -25.77 -7.87 -7.46
CA GLY A 11 -26.53 -7.02 -8.36
C GLY A 11 -27.87 -7.67 -8.72
N GLU A 12 -28.15 -7.66 -10.01
CA GLU A 12 -29.31 -8.22 -10.69
C GLU A 12 -29.08 -9.68 -11.14
N ASP A 13 -27.85 -10.20 -11.04
CA ASP A 13 -27.50 -11.58 -11.43
C ASP A 13 -27.98 -12.58 -10.36
N ALA A 14 -29.29 -12.87 -10.34
CA ALA A 14 -29.93 -13.65 -9.30
C ALA A 14 -29.48 -15.11 -9.29
N ASN A 15 -29.04 -15.63 -10.43
CA ASN A 15 -28.59 -17.02 -10.56
C ASN A 15 -27.05 -17.14 -10.69
N GLU A 16 -26.32 -16.03 -10.58
CA GLU A 16 -24.86 -15.93 -10.65
C GLU A 16 -24.26 -16.50 -11.96
N ASN A 17 -25.02 -16.49 -13.05
CA ASN A 17 -24.60 -17.05 -14.34
C ASN A 17 -23.85 -16.02 -15.22
N GLY A 18 -23.96 -14.72 -14.88
CA GLY A 18 -23.31 -13.61 -15.55
C GLY A 18 -23.91 -13.20 -16.91
N VAL A 19 -25.13 -13.66 -17.22
CA VAL A 19 -25.91 -13.44 -18.44
C VAL A 19 -27.21 -12.76 -18.04
N LEU A 20 -27.56 -11.65 -18.72
CA LEU A 20 -28.82 -10.96 -18.47
C LEU A 20 -30.00 -11.86 -18.84
N ASP A 21 -30.75 -12.32 -17.84
CA ASP A 21 -31.97 -13.09 -18.02
C ASP A 21 -33.22 -12.17 -18.09
N PRO A 22 -34.34 -12.59 -18.69
CA PRO A 22 -35.53 -11.74 -18.82
C PRO A 22 -36.12 -11.25 -17.51
N ASN A 23 -35.89 -11.96 -16.40
CA ASN A 23 -36.34 -11.59 -15.06
C ASN A 23 -35.34 -10.68 -14.31
N GLU A 24 -34.24 -10.32 -14.98
CA GLU A 24 -33.17 -9.42 -14.47
C GLU A 24 -33.16 -8.12 -15.29
N ASP A 25 -34.18 -7.92 -16.14
CA ASP A 25 -34.40 -6.75 -17.02
C ASP A 25 -35.92 -6.46 -17.13
N ASP A 26 -36.72 -6.82 -16.10
CA ASP A 26 -38.19 -6.63 -16.10
C ASP A 26 -38.72 -5.61 -15.08
N GLY A 27 -37.80 -4.88 -14.44
CA GLY A 27 -38.02 -3.82 -13.47
C GLY A 27 -38.41 -4.37 -12.11
N ASP A 28 -39.63 -4.04 -11.68
CA ASP A 28 -40.22 -4.53 -10.42
C ASP A 28 -41.19 -5.71 -10.65
N GLN A 29 -41.22 -6.31 -11.84
CA GLN A 29 -42.18 -7.36 -12.18
C GLN A 29 -41.84 -8.70 -11.51
N SER A 30 -40.56 -9.02 -11.44
CA SER A 30 -40.06 -10.23 -10.80
C SER A 30 -38.94 -9.92 -9.81
N SER A 31 -38.26 -10.96 -9.32
CA SER A 31 -37.04 -10.78 -8.52
C SER A 31 -35.85 -11.20 -9.38
N PRO A 32 -34.69 -10.52 -9.28
CA PRO A 32 -34.37 -9.41 -8.36
C PRO A 32 -35.00 -8.08 -8.81
N THR A 33 -34.89 -7.03 -7.99
CA THR A 33 -35.25 -5.68 -8.43
C THR A 33 -34.16 -5.19 -9.37
N ASP A 34 -34.56 -4.78 -10.58
CA ASP A 34 -33.69 -4.25 -11.63
C ASP A 34 -34.23 -2.90 -12.17
N ASP A 35 -33.44 -2.20 -12.97
CA ASP A 35 -33.84 -0.91 -13.56
C ASP A 35 -34.27 -1.00 -15.04
N ALA A 36 -34.29 -2.21 -15.59
CA ALA A 36 -34.65 -2.55 -16.96
C ALA A 36 -33.93 -1.72 -18.03
N ASP A 37 -32.64 -1.42 -17.82
CA ASP A 37 -31.81 -0.64 -18.73
C ASP A 37 -31.15 -1.46 -19.85
N GLY A 38 -31.28 -2.79 -19.80
CA GLY A 38 -30.69 -3.74 -20.74
C GLY A 38 -29.23 -4.10 -20.46
N GLU A 39 -28.64 -3.67 -19.33
CA GLU A 39 -27.32 -4.05 -18.85
C GLU A 39 -27.43 -4.83 -17.53
N LEU A 40 -26.67 -5.93 -17.40
CA LEU A 40 -26.68 -6.71 -16.15
C LEU A 40 -25.77 -6.06 -15.10
N ASP A 41 -26.34 -5.52 -14.01
CA ASP A 41 -25.56 -5.19 -12.82
C ASP A 41 -25.14 -6.48 -12.12
N LYS A 42 -23.83 -6.73 -12.04
CA LYS A 42 -23.26 -7.92 -11.37
C LYS A 42 -22.89 -7.67 -9.92
N GLY A 43 -23.16 -6.47 -9.41
CA GLY A 43 -22.79 -6.02 -8.08
C GLY A 43 -21.28 -6.09 -7.83
N LEU A 44 -20.91 -6.26 -6.57
CA LEU A 44 -19.50 -6.29 -6.16
C LEU A 44 -18.81 -7.65 -6.38
N TYR A 45 -19.56 -8.73 -6.56
CA TYR A 45 -19.05 -10.10 -6.63
C TYR A 45 -17.91 -10.29 -7.66
N PRO A 46 -18.00 -9.76 -8.90
CA PRO A 46 -16.93 -9.91 -9.91
C PRO A 46 -15.60 -9.25 -9.51
N PHE A 47 -15.63 -8.31 -8.56
CA PHE A 47 -14.48 -7.51 -8.16
C PHE A 47 -13.79 -8.04 -6.89
N LEU A 48 -14.35 -9.07 -6.24
CA LEU A 48 -13.87 -9.57 -4.95
C LEU A 48 -13.16 -10.92 -5.06
N THR A 49 -12.15 -11.11 -4.19
CA THR A 49 -11.53 -12.42 -3.95
C THR A 49 -11.21 -12.59 -2.47
N VAL A 50 -11.51 -13.77 -1.93
CA VAL A 50 -11.25 -14.10 -0.51
C VAL A 50 -9.96 -14.92 -0.31
N TYR A 51 -9.31 -15.33 -1.40
CA TYR A 51 -8.15 -16.22 -1.38
C TYR A 51 -6.83 -15.51 -1.64
N SER A 52 -6.83 -14.23 -2.06
CA SER A 52 -5.59 -13.54 -2.45
C SER A 52 -4.61 -13.38 -1.29
N ARG A 53 -3.35 -13.69 -1.57
CA ARG A 53 -2.22 -13.55 -0.64
C ARG A 53 -1.02 -13.03 -1.42
N ASP A 54 -0.47 -11.91 -0.96
CA ASP A 54 0.78 -11.35 -1.45
C ASP A 54 1.89 -11.74 -0.47
N ARG A 55 2.87 -12.52 -0.97
CA ARG A 55 3.96 -13.01 -0.14
C ARG A 55 5.00 -11.91 0.04
N GLU A 56 5.55 -11.80 1.25
CA GLU A 56 6.66 -10.87 1.48
C GLU A 56 7.99 -11.49 0.99
N ILE A 57 8.06 -11.73 -0.32
CA ILE A 57 9.21 -12.27 -1.05
C ILE A 57 9.77 -11.18 -1.97
N ASN A 58 11.09 -11.03 -1.98
CA ASN A 58 11.82 -10.09 -2.82
C ASN A 58 12.05 -10.67 -4.24
N PRO A 59 12.56 -9.88 -5.20
CA PRO A 59 12.82 -10.36 -6.56
C PRO A 59 13.75 -11.58 -6.66
N ASP A 60 14.60 -11.81 -5.66
CA ASP A 60 15.53 -12.97 -5.59
C ASP A 60 14.87 -14.23 -5.01
N GLY A 61 13.58 -14.19 -4.68
CA GLY A 61 12.86 -15.32 -4.09
C GLY A 61 13.10 -15.52 -2.59
N GLN A 62 13.74 -14.56 -1.91
CA GLN A 62 13.98 -14.57 -0.47
C GLN A 62 12.92 -13.75 0.27
N MET A 63 12.75 -13.96 1.58
CA MET A 63 11.87 -13.09 2.36
C MET A 63 12.36 -11.64 2.33
N ARG A 64 11.45 -10.69 2.15
CA ARG A 64 11.74 -9.26 2.26
C ARG A 64 12.24 -8.91 3.66
N LEU A 65 13.10 -7.91 3.70
CA LEU A 65 13.72 -7.43 4.92
C LEU A 65 12.71 -6.61 5.74
N ASP A 66 12.37 -7.07 6.95
CA ASP A 66 11.44 -6.36 7.82
C ASP A 66 12.08 -5.12 8.45
N LEU A 67 11.56 -3.94 8.09
CA LEU A 67 12.04 -2.64 8.56
C LEU A 67 12.04 -2.53 10.09
N ASN A 68 11.18 -3.27 10.79
CA ASN A 68 11.09 -3.23 12.24
C ASN A 68 12.17 -4.06 12.95
N SER A 69 12.89 -4.94 12.25
CA SER A 69 13.88 -5.85 12.84
C SER A 69 15.23 -5.89 12.12
N ALA A 70 15.31 -5.45 10.86
CA ALA A 70 16.51 -5.41 10.03
C ALA A 70 17.71 -4.73 10.69
N THR A 71 18.93 -5.24 10.51
CA THR A 71 20.12 -4.50 10.95
C THR A 71 20.46 -3.37 9.98
N GLU A 72 21.22 -2.38 10.46
CA GLU A 72 21.73 -1.31 9.60
C GLU A 72 22.57 -1.87 8.44
N GLN A 73 23.36 -2.93 8.67
CA GLN A 73 24.15 -3.56 7.61
C GLN A 73 23.27 -4.25 6.57
N GLN A 74 22.16 -4.88 6.98
CA GLN A 74 21.23 -5.51 6.04
C GLN A 74 20.54 -4.46 5.15
N LEU A 75 20.13 -3.32 5.73
CA LEU A 75 19.54 -2.21 4.96
C LEU A 75 20.53 -1.64 3.94
N GLN A 76 21.82 -1.53 4.29
CA GLN A 76 22.88 -1.05 3.38
C GLN A 76 23.18 -2.00 2.22
N GLN A 77 22.72 -3.27 2.26
CA GLN A 77 22.85 -4.17 1.11
C GLN A 77 21.80 -3.88 0.03
N ILE A 78 20.77 -3.09 0.33
CA ILE A 78 19.76 -2.71 -0.64
C ILE A 78 20.34 -1.61 -1.52
N GLU A 79 20.29 -1.83 -2.84
CA GLU A 79 20.77 -0.87 -3.82
C GLU A 79 20.08 0.50 -3.63
N GLY A 80 20.88 1.56 -3.62
CA GLY A 80 20.39 2.94 -3.40
C GLY A 80 20.28 3.38 -1.94
N VAL A 81 20.34 2.45 -0.97
CA VAL A 81 20.25 2.81 0.45
C VAL A 81 21.60 3.27 0.99
N SER A 82 21.72 4.57 1.27
CA SER A 82 22.91 5.14 1.91
C SER A 82 23.07 4.72 3.37
N GLN A 83 24.29 4.80 3.91
CA GLN A 83 24.54 4.57 5.34
C GLN A 83 23.71 5.51 6.23
N THR A 84 23.59 6.78 5.84
CA THR A 84 22.76 7.77 6.55
C THR A 84 21.28 7.38 6.54
N ALA A 85 20.76 6.90 5.41
CA ALA A 85 19.40 6.39 5.30
C ALA A 85 19.17 5.17 6.20
N ALA A 86 20.03 4.15 6.10
CA ALA A 86 19.94 2.94 6.93
C ALA A 86 19.97 3.27 8.43
N ARG A 87 20.90 4.13 8.86
CA ARG A 87 20.99 4.61 10.24
C ARG A 87 19.72 5.36 10.65
N SER A 88 19.20 6.22 9.79
CA SER A 88 18.00 7.01 10.08
C SER A 88 16.75 6.15 10.20
N ILE A 89 16.61 5.10 9.37
CA ILE A 89 15.54 4.10 9.48
C ILE A 89 15.60 3.40 10.85
N VAL A 90 16.78 2.93 11.26
CA VAL A 90 16.99 2.26 12.55
C VAL A 90 16.74 3.22 13.72
N ALA A 91 17.18 4.47 13.63
CA ALA A 91 16.93 5.47 14.67
C ALA A 91 15.43 5.81 14.78
N TRP A 92 14.75 5.97 13.64
CA TRP A 92 13.34 6.31 13.57
C TRP A 92 12.46 5.19 14.14
N ARG A 93 12.76 3.93 13.81
CA ARG A 93 11.96 2.78 14.30
C ARG A 93 12.08 2.52 15.82
N ASN A 94 13.10 3.07 16.48
CA ASN A 94 13.23 2.95 17.92
C ASN A 94 12.21 3.83 18.66
N GLN A 95 11.62 4.81 17.96
CA GLN A 95 10.63 5.75 18.50
C GLN A 95 9.25 5.56 17.86
N ASN A 96 9.21 5.01 16.65
CA ASN A 96 8.00 4.79 15.86
C ASN A 96 8.01 3.35 15.33
N ARG A 97 6.86 2.75 15.04
CA ARG A 97 6.83 1.43 14.39
C ARG A 97 6.46 1.62 12.93
N PHE A 98 7.18 0.98 12.01
CA PHE A 98 6.77 0.94 10.61
C PHE A 98 5.51 0.07 10.50
N GLN A 99 4.40 0.67 10.08
CA GLN A 99 3.14 -0.02 9.79
C GLN A 99 3.00 -0.26 8.28
N SER A 100 3.60 0.61 7.48
CA SER A 100 3.48 0.62 6.04
C SER A 100 4.80 1.06 5.38
N LEU A 101 4.96 0.83 4.08
CA LEU A 101 6.15 1.31 3.37
C LEU A 101 6.15 2.84 3.23
N ALA A 102 4.97 3.46 3.15
CA ALA A 102 4.84 4.91 3.11
C ALA A 102 5.49 5.59 4.34
N ASP A 103 5.56 4.91 5.50
CA ASP A 103 6.23 5.44 6.70
C ASP A 103 7.72 5.75 6.48
N LEU A 104 8.38 5.17 5.47
CA LEU A 104 9.76 5.51 5.11
C LEU A 104 9.93 7.00 4.77
N LEU A 105 8.91 7.64 4.20
CA LEU A 105 9.00 9.07 3.88
C LEU A 105 8.76 9.96 5.10
N ASN A 106 8.49 9.39 6.28
CA ASN A 106 8.44 10.12 7.55
C ASN A 106 9.79 10.08 8.29
N VAL A 107 10.78 9.37 7.75
CA VAL A 107 12.09 9.18 8.38
C VAL A 107 12.90 10.47 8.29
N THR A 108 13.17 11.07 9.45
CA THR A 108 14.03 12.24 9.59
C THR A 108 15.48 11.82 9.86
N GLU A 109 16.42 12.73 9.59
CA GLU A 109 17.84 12.44 9.76
C GLU A 109 18.19 12.14 11.21
N ALA A 110 18.88 11.02 11.42
CA ALA A 110 19.45 10.71 12.71
C ALA A 110 20.57 11.72 13.03
N GLN A 111 20.38 12.53 14.07
CA GLN A 111 21.47 13.34 14.60
C GLN A 111 22.62 12.42 15.03
N GLN A 112 23.86 12.75 14.64
CA GLN A 112 25.06 12.04 15.07
C GLN A 112 25.23 12.19 16.59
N GLY A 113 24.57 11.32 17.36
CA GLY A 113 24.76 11.10 18.79
C GLY A 113 25.50 9.79 19.02
N GLN A 114 26.49 9.83 19.91
CA GLN A 114 27.51 8.82 20.23
C GLN A 114 27.01 7.37 20.34
N ASP A 115 27.87 6.44 19.90
CA ASP A 115 27.86 5.02 20.26
C ASP A 115 27.54 4.84 21.75
N ASN A 116 26.29 4.54 22.08
CA ASN A 116 25.95 4.05 23.41
C ASN A 116 25.73 2.54 23.27
N GLN A 117 26.85 1.81 23.26
CA GLN A 117 26.84 0.38 23.56
C GLN A 117 26.06 0.16 24.87
N PRO A 118 25.20 -0.86 24.96
CA PRO A 118 24.60 -1.24 26.23
C PRO A 118 25.69 -1.77 27.15
N GLN A 119 26.22 -0.92 28.04
CA GLN A 119 27.09 -1.37 29.13
C GLN A 119 26.24 -2.16 30.12
N GLY A 120 26.48 -3.48 30.14
CA GLY A 120 26.00 -4.38 31.18
C GLY A 120 26.40 -3.84 32.56
N SER A 121 25.38 -3.62 33.39
CA SER A 121 25.52 -3.25 34.78
C SER A 121 26.17 -4.37 35.59
N SER A 122 27.39 -4.17 36.08
CA SER A 122 27.87 -4.84 37.30
C SER A 122 29.03 -4.10 37.95
N SER A 123 28.73 -3.18 38.86
CA SER A 123 29.54 -3.04 40.08
C SER A 123 28.82 -2.25 41.16
N LEU A 124 28.62 -2.96 42.26
CA LEU A 124 28.23 -2.47 43.57
C LEU A 124 29.13 -1.31 44.01
N ARG A 125 28.54 -0.23 44.53
CA ARG A 125 29.18 0.66 45.52
C ARG A 125 28.14 1.48 46.27
N THR A 126 27.84 0.98 47.46
CA THR A 126 27.67 1.69 48.75
C THR A 126 27.31 3.18 48.71
N SER A 127 26.13 3.46 49.25
CA SER A 127 25.58 4.77 49.61
C SER A 127 26.37 5.47 50.72
N ALA A 128 26.70 6.74 50.50
CA ALA A 128 26.98 7.70 51.57
C ALA A 128 26.52 9.12 51.19
N MET A 129 25.90 9.76 52.17
CA MET A 129 25.21 11.04 52.20
C MET A 129 26.00 12.25 51.66
N ARG A 130 25.29 13.24 51.11
CA ARG A 130 25.13 14.57 51.73
C ARG A 130 24.20 15.50 50.93
N SER A 131 23.42 16.26 51.70
CA SER A 131 22.34 17.18 51.35
C SER A 131 22.80 18.65 51.36
N SER A 132 21.86 19.53 50.95
CA SER A 132 21.84 21.01 51.00
C SER A 132 22.47 21.70 49.77
N SER A 133 21.89 22.74 49.16
CA SER A 133 20.96 23.77 49.67
C SER A 133 20.26 24.53 48.53
N LEU A 134 19.06 25.02 48.81
CA LEU A 134 18.24 25.94 48.01
C LEU A 134 18.94 27.28 47.71
N ARG A 135 18.66 27.89 46.54
CA ARG A 135 18.41 29.34 46.39
C ARG A 135 17.46 29.63 45.22
N GLN A 136 16.59 30.62 45.46
CA GLN A 136 15.44 31.06 44.67
C GLN A 136 15.68 32.49 44.13
N SER A 137 14.94 32.84 43.06
CA SER A 137 14.64 34.20 42.52
C SER A 137 15.79 34.92 41.81
N THR A 138 15.61 35.67 40.72
CA THR A 138 14.62 36.73 40.45
C THR A 138 14.38 37.01 38.95
N MET A 139 13.18 37.51 38.64
CA MET A 139 12.76 38.16 37.38
C MET A 139 13.42 39.55 37.15
N ARG A 140 13.58 39.96 35.88
CA ARG A 140 13.55 41.35 35.35
C ARG A 140 13.58 41.30 33.81
N GLU A 141 12.47 41.54 33.12
CA GLU A 141 11.90 42.81 32.62
C GLU A 141 12.56 43.42 31.36
N SER A 142 11.74 43.45 30.29
CA SER A 142 11.49 44.52 29.32
C SER A 142 12.64 45.20 28.55
N SER A 143 12.56 45.16 27.21
CA SER A 143 12.28 46.37 26.42
C SER A 143 12.01 46.08 24.94
N SER A 144 10.88 46.62 24.49
CA SER A 144 10.37 46.71 23.13
C SER A 144 11.27 47.54 22.20
N ARG A 145 11.19 47.28 20.89
CA ARG A 145 11.04 48.33 19.87
C ARG A 145 10.50 47.76 18.56
N MET A 146 9.24 48.09 18.28
CA MET A 146 8.62 48.06 16.96
C MET A 146 9.25 49.14 16.08
N SER A 147 9.48 48.84 14.81
CA SER A 147 9.55 49.84 13.75
C SER A 147 8.78 49.32 12.55
N LEU A 148 7.78 50.10 12.15
CA LEU A 148 6.91 49.87 11.01
C LEU A 148 7.38 50.74 9.84
N ARG A 149 7.34 50.17 8.62
CA ARG A 149 6.55 50.61 7.45
C ARG A 149 7.29 50.70 6.09
N SER A 150 6.72 49.95 5.12
CA SER A 150 6.50 50.17 3.65
C SER A 150 7.68 50.30 2.67
N SER A 151 7.95 49.36 1.74
CA SER A 151 7.32 48.99 0.42
C SER A 151 8.13 49.58 -0.77
N PRO A 152 8.27 48.96 -1.97
CA PRO A 152 7.23 48.37 -2.82
C PRO A 152 7.64 47.05 -3.57
N GLY A 153 6.71 46.49 -4.38
CA GLY A 153 6.71 45.09 -4.79
C GLY A 153 7.28 44.72 -6.16
N GLN A 154 7.16 43.41 -6.48
CA GLN A 154 7.20 42.84 -7.83
C GLN A 154 6.82 41.33 -7.81
N SER A 155 5.91 40.96 -8.73
CA SER A 155 5.74 39.66 -9.39
C SER A 155 5.85 38.36 -8.59
N SER A 156 4.71 37.77 -8.25
CA SER A 156 4.59 36.35 -7.88
C SER A 156 4.36 35.49 -9.13
N GLN A 157 5.43 34.89 -9.66
CA GLN A 157 5.33 33.62 -10.37
C GLN A 157 5.19 32.51 -9.31
N GLY A 158 4.11 31.75 -9.40
CA GLY A 158 3.81 30.65 -8.51
C GLY A 158 4.79 29.50 -8.72
N THR A 159 5.79 29.41 -7.87
CA THR A 159 6.51 28.17 -7.59
C THR A 159 5.86 27.58 -6.34
N THR A 160 5.09 26.52 -6.51
CA THR A 160 4.56 25.70 -5.42
C THR A 160 5.72 24.95 -4.75
N SER A 161 6.44 25.63 -3.85
CA SER A 161 7.28 25.00 -2.85
C SER A 161 6.42 24.57 -1.66
N GLY A 162 5.80 23.39 -1.78
CA GLY A 162 5.25 22.68 -0.64
C GLY A 162 6.38 22.31 0.31
N GLN A 163 6.24 22.69 1.58
CA GLN A 163 7.17 22.40 2.67
C GLN A 163 7.46 20.90 2.75
N SER A 164 8.58 20.46 2.16
CA SER A 164 9.17 19.17 2.47
C SER A 164 9.78 19.29 3.87
N GLY A 165 9.18 18.61 4.84
CA GLY A 165 9.82 18.36 6.13
C GLY A 165 11.18 17.71 5.90
N ASN A 166 12.08 17.82 6.86
CA ASN A 166 13.47 17.37 6.79
C ASN A 166 13.59 15.82 6.78
N THR A 167 13.05 15.17 5.74
CA THR A 167 13.03 13.72 5.56
C THR A 167 14.27 13.29 4.80
N VAL A 168 14.92 12.21 5.26
CA VAL A 168 16.14 11.67 4.61
C VAL A 168 15.81 10.89 3.36
N LEU A 169 14.60 10.32 3.30
CA LEU A 169 14.16 9.46 2.21
C LEU A 169 13.17 10.20 1.32
N THR A 170 13.31 9.96 0.02
CA THR A 170 12.47 10.46 -1.06
C THR A 170 11.58 9.34 -1.61
N VAL A 171 10.62 9.70 -2.47
CA VAL A 171 9.81 8.71 -3.19
C VAL A 171 10.65 7.81 -4.09
N SER A 172 11.74 8.34 -4.65
CA SER A 172 12.70 7.53 -5.42
C SER A 172 13.35 6.46 -4.55
N ASP A 173 13.73 6.79 -3.31
CA ASP A 173 14.32 5.81 -2.39
C ASP A 173 13.27 4.75 -1.99
N LEU A 174 12.04 5.18 -1.68
CA LEU A 174 10.93 4.28 -1.43
C LEU A 174 10.71 3.32 -2.61
N ALA A 175 10.72 3.83 -3.84
CA ALA A 175 10.53 3.02 -5.04
C ALA A 175 11.62 1.94 -5.17
N GLN A 176 12.89 2.31 -4.97
CA GLN A 176 14.02 1.39 -5.00
C GLN A 176 13.95 0.33 -3.90
N MET A 177 13.49 0.71 -2.71
CA MET A 177 13.40 -0.19 -1.56
C MET A 177 12.16 -1.07 -1.59
N SER A 178 11.08 -0.65 -2.25
CA SER A 178 9.73 -1.21 -2.07
C SER A 178 9.63 -2.71 -2.33
N ASP A 179 10.43 -3.26 -3.24
CA ASP A 179 10.41 -4.70 -3.52
C ASP A 179 11.31 -5.52 -2.59
N TRP A 180 12.18 -4.87 -1.82
CA TRP A 180 13.18 -5.50 -0.95
C TRP A 180 12.80 -5.49 0.52
N VAL A 181 11.96 -4.54 0.96
CA VAL A 181 11.61 -4.35 2.37
C VAL A 181 10.11 -4.52 2.62
N CYS A 182 9.75 -4.82 3.86
CA CYS A 182 8.38 -4.88 4.33
C CYS A 182 8.22 -4.24 5.72
N ALA A 183 6.99 -3.89 6.09
CA ALA A 183 6.64 -3.39 7.43
C ALA A 183 6.12 -4.52 8.35
N GLY A 184 6.58 -5.75 8.14
CA GLY A 184 6.19 -6.94 8.87
C GLY A 184 6.34 -8.21 8.01
N THR A 185 6.57 -9.35 8.66
CA THR A 185 6.88 -10.63 7.99
C THR A 185 5.66 -11.46 7.64
N GLU A 186 4.45 -11.01 8.03
CA GLU A 186 3.22 -11.68 7.65
C GLU A 186 2.84 -11.34 6.21
N ASP A 187 2.46 -12.37 5.47
CA ASP A 187 1.94 -12.19 4.12
C ASP A 187 0.70 -11.30 4.12
N LYS A 188 0.67 -10.40 3.15
CA LYS A 188 -0.39 -9.41 3.03
C LYS A 188 -1.59 -10.02 2.34
N ARG A 189 -2.76 -9.55 2.76
CA ARG A 189 -4.04 -9.85 2.11
C ARG A 189 -4.60 -8.53 1.58
N ASN A 190 -5.52 -8.62 0.62
CA ASN A 190 -6.28 -7.47 0.12
C ASN A 190 -5.47 -6.45 -0.70
N ARG A 191 -4.34 -6.85 -1.31
CA ARG A 191 -3.66 -6.01 -2.29
C ARG A 191 -4.29 -6.17 -3.67
N ILE A 192 -4.48 -5.05 -4.35
CA ILE A 192 -5.01 -4.98 -5.70
C ILE A 192 -3.88 -5.24 -6.68
N ASN A 193 -4.02 -6.26 -7.53
CA ASN A 193 -3.06 -6.50 -8.58
C ASN A 193 -3.28 -5.50 -9.74
N VAL A 194 -2.42 -4.50 -9.87
CA VAL A 194 -2.55 -3.44 -10.89
C VAL A 194 -2.41 -3.96 -12.32
N ASN A 195 -1.88 -5.16 -12.53
CA ASN A 195 -1.80 -5.78 -13.85
C ASN A 195 -3.11 -6.40 -14.31
N THR A 196 -4.05 -6.68 -13.40
CA THR A 196 -5.31 -7.37 -13.74
C THR A 196 -6.56 -6.66 -13.21
N ALA A 197 -6.43 -5.71 -12.29
CA ALA A 197 -7.56 -4.98 -11.73
C ALA A 197 -8.33 -4.22 -12.81
N PRO A 198 -9.67 -4.27 -12.82
CA PRO A 198 -10.49 -3.47 -13.73
C PRO A 198 -10.55 -2.01 -13.27
N LEU A 199 -11.12 -1.14 -14.12
CA LEU A 199 -11.13 0.31 -13.91
C LEU A 199 -11.76 0.70 -12.58
N GLU A 200 -12.91 0.11 -12.26
CA GLU A 200 -13.72 0.38 -11.07
C GLU A 200 -12.93 0.09 -9.80
N VAL A 201 -12.13 -0.98 -9.81
CA VAL A 201 -11.26 -1.36 -8.68
C VAL A 201 -10.07 -0.42 -8.56
N LEU A 202 -9.50 0.04 -9.68
CA LEU A 202 -8.40 1.00 -9.65
C LEU A 202 -8.86 2.35 -9.12
N VAL A 203 -10.00 2.87 -9.58
CA VAL A 203 -10.56 4.17 -9.15
C VAL A 203 -10.92 4.18 -7.66
N ALA A 204 -11.17 3.02 -7.05
CA ALA A 204 -11.37 2.91 -5.61
C ALA A 204 -10.09 3.14 -4.77
N LEU A 205 -8.89 3.20 -5.39
CA LEU A 205 -7.65 3.49 -4.69
C LEU A 205 -7.57 4.97 -4.25
N PRO A 206 -7.00 5.26 -3.06
CA PRO A 206 -6.83 6.62 -2.60
C PRO A 206 -6.05 7.50 -3.59
N GLY A 207 -6.58 8.68 -3.91
CA GLY A 207 -5.94 9.62 -4.84
C GLY A 207 -6.00 9.20 -6.31
N MET A 208 -6.66 8.09 -6.65
CA MET A 208 -6.79 7.63 -8.03
C MET A 208 -7.92 8.40 -8.74
N THR A 209 -7.59 9.04 -9.87
CA THR A 209 -8.58 9.59 -10.79
C THR A 209 -8.89 8.58 -11.89
N GLU A 210 -10.04 8.73 -12.55
CA GLU A 210 -10.40 7.89 -13.70
C GLU A 210 -9.37 8.00 -14.85
N ASP A 211 -8.87 9.20 -15.13
CA ASP A 211 -7.80 9.42 -16.12
C ASP A 211 -6.51 8.66 -15.74
N LEU A 212 -6.12 8.69 -14.46
CA LEU A 212 -4.93 7.98 -13.99
C LEU A 212 -5.12 6.47 -14.03
N ALA A 213 -6.29 5.96 -13.65
CA ALA A 213 -6.61 4.54 -13.74
C ALA A 213 -6.61 4.05 -15.21
N ASN A 214 -7.17 4.84 -16.13
CA ASN A 214 -7.09 4.57 -17.57
C ASN A 214 -5.64 4.63 -18.08
N ALA A 215 -4.80 5.52 -17.56
CA ALA A 215 -3.37 5.56 -17.90
C ALA A 215 -2.64 4.30 -17.43
N ILE A 216 -2.97 3.74 -16.26
CA ILE A 216 -2.44 2.45 -15.78
C ILE A 216 -2.85 1.31 -16.73
N ILE A 217 -4.13 1.24 -17.12
CA ILE A 217 -4.64 0.22 -18.05
C ILE A 217 -3.97 0.34 -19.41
N THR A 218 -3.87 1.56 -19.93
CA THR A 218 -3.20 1.85 -21.20
C THR A 218 -1.73 1.44 -21.15
N HIS A 219 -1.03 1.78 -20.07
CA HIS A 219 0.37 1.41 -19.88
C HIS A 219 0.56 -0.11 -19.94
N ARG A 220 -0.17 -0.88 -19.12
CA ARG A 220 -0.01 -2.35 -19.03
C ARG A 220 -0.41 -3.11 -20.30
N SER A 221 -1.29 -2.52 -21.12
CA SER A 221 -1.73 -3.07 -22.41
C SER A 221 -0.90 -2.57 -23.61
N SER A 222 0.01 -1.62 -23.39
CA SER A 222 0.90 -1.09 -24.44
C SER A 222 2.08 -2.02 -24.73
N SER A 223 2.93 -1.62 -25.67
CA SER A 223 4.19 -2.31 -25.97
C SER A 223 5.21 -2.30 -24.82
N ILE A 224 5.02 -1.45 -23.79
CA ILE A 224 5.85 -1.47 -22.57
C ILE A 224 5.57 -2.74 -21.76
N GLY A 225 4.32 -3.22 -21.79
CA GLY A 225 3.88 -4.42 -21.09
C GLY A 225 3.47 -4.19 -19.63
N PRO A 226 3.22 -5.30 -18.89
CA PRO A 226 2.77 -5.24 -17.50
C PRO A 226 3.85 -4.69 -16.56
N PHE A 227 3.41 -4.17 -15.42
CA PHE A 227 4.31 -3.72 -14.35
C PHE A 227 5.00 -4.94 -13.72
N MET A 228 6.33 -4.88 -13.61
CA MET A 228 7.12 -5.96 -13.02
C MET A 228 7.44 -5.66 -11.55
N ARG A 229 7.40 -4.38 -11.19
CA ARG A 229 7.66 -3.85 -9.85
C ARG A 229 6.59 -2.83 -9.49
N ARG A 230 6.35 -2.63 -8.20
CA ARG A 230 5.42 -1.57 -7.76
C ARG A 230 5.95 -0.19 -8.14
N SER A 231 7.27 0.01 -8.12
CA SER A 231 7.95 1.23 -8.56
C SER A 231 7.66 1.63 -10.00
N ASP A 232 7.34 0.66 -10.87
CA ASP A 232 7.07 0.93 -12.29
C ASP A 232 5.84 1.83 -12.48
N LEU A 233 4.94 1.89 -11.48
CA LEU A 233 3.80 2.81 -11.47
C LEU A 233 4.21 4.29 -11.57
N LEU A 234 5.40 4.67 -11.10
CA LEU A 234 5.91 6.04 -11.21
C LEU A 234 6.19 6.47 -12.66
N SER A 235 6.26 5.52 -13.59
CA SER A 235 6.40 5.81 -15.02
C SER A 235 5.08 6.13 -15.72
N VAL A 236 3.94 5.90 -15.05
CA VAL A 236 2.62 6.17 -15.60
C VAL A 236 2.38 7.68 -15.64
N SER A 237 2.00 8.19 -16.81
CA SER A 237 1.65 9.60 -16.98
C SER A 237 0.53 10.01 -16.01
N GLY A 238 0.77 11.06 -15.23
CA GLY A 238 -0.16 11.54 -14.21
C GLY A 238 0.03 10.93 -12.83
N MET A 239 0.89 9.91 -12.67
CA MET A 239 1.27 9.40 -11.35
C MET A 239 2.13 10.43 -10.64
N THR A 240 1.69 10.87 -9.47
CA THR A 240 2.45 11.79 -8.61
C THR A 240 3.02 11.06 -7.41
N ASP A 241 4.09 11.60 -6.84
CA ASP A 241 4.70 11.12 -5.60
C ASP A 241 3.68 10.96 -4.46
N GLU A 242 2.73 11.89 -4.35
CA GLU A 242 1.68 11.85 -3.33
C GLU A 242 0.70 10.68 -3.57
N VAL A 243 0.24 10.48 -4.81
CA VAL A 243 -0.65 9.36 -5.12
C VAL A 243 0.08 8.04 -4.91
N PHE A 244 1.33 7.93 -5.40
CA PHE A 244 2.14 6.73 -5.20
C PHE A 244 2.32 6.40 -3.72
N ARG A 245 2.65 7.40 -2.89
CA ARG A 245 2.74 7.27 -1.43
C ARG A 245 1.45 6.72 -0.82
N GLN A 246 0.29 7.16 -1.31
CA GLN A 246 -1.00 6.74 -0.79
C GLN A 246 -1.37 5.30 -1.19
N ILE A 247 -0.96 4.84 -2.39
CA ILE A 247 -1.39 3.54 -2.93
C ILE A 247 -0.40 2.39 -2.73
N ILE A 248 0.88 2.66 -2.47
CA ILE A 248 1.97 1.65 -2.51
C ILE A 248 1.72 0.41 -1.65
N ASP A 249 1.02 0.56 -0.52
CA ASP A 249 0.70 -0.54 0.39
C ASP A 249 -0.58 -1.31 0.01
N TYR A 250 -1.44 -0.72 -0.82
CA TYR A 250 -2.69 -1.31 -1.32
C TYR A 250 -2.52 -2.07 -2.62
N VAL A 251 -1.40 -1.92 -3.31
CA VAL A 251 -1.17 -2.51 -4.64
C VAL A 251 -0.12 -3.60 -4.63
N THR A 252 -0.25 -4.52 -5.56
CA THR A 252 0.76 -5.53 -5.92
C THR A 252 0.82 -5.68 -7.43
N VAL A 253 1.86 -6.33 -7.94
CA VAL A 253 2.03 -6.67 -9.37
C VAL A 253 2.05 -8.18 -9.61
N GLN A 254 1.96 -8.97 -8.54
CA GLN A 254 2.07 -10.43 -8.57
C GLN A 254 0.77 -11.08 -8.07
N SER A 255 0.52 -12.31 -8.51
CA SER A 255 -0.53 -13.17 -7.97
C SER A 255 -0.05 -14.61 -7.90
N TYR A 256 -0.49 -15.30 -6.86
CA TYR A 256 -0.27 -16.73 -6.67
C TYR A 256 -1.57 -17.53 -6.67
N GLN A 257 -2.72 -16.85 -6.57
CA GLN A 257 -4.02 -17.47 -6.58
C GLN A 257 -4.71 -17.20 -7.91
N PHE A 258 -5.22 -18.26 -8.53
CA PHE A 258 -5.88 -18.21 -9.83
C PHE A 258 -7.22 -18.92 -9.73
N ARG A 259 -8.25 -18.28 -10.30
CA ARG A 259 -9.56 -18.89 -10.54
C ARG A 259 -9.53 -19.55 -11.91
N ILE A 260 -9.82 -20.84 -11.95
CA ILE A 260 -9.90 -21.65 -13.17
C ILE A 260 -11.35 -22.11 -13.31
N VAL A 261 -11.94 -21.84 -14.46
CA VAL A 261 -13.26 -22.37 -14.83
C VAL A 261 -13.05 -23.33 -15.99
N ALA A 262 -13.46 -24.58 -15.82
CA ALA A 262 -13.38 -25.62 -16.84
C ALA A 262 -14.77 -26.08 -17.22
N GLU A 263 -15.06 -26.18 -18.51
CA GLU A 263 -16.32 -26.69 -19.06
C GLU A 263 -16.02 -27.92 -19.93
N GLY A 264 -16.74 -29.01 -19.68
CA GLY A 264 -16.66 -30.26 -20.42
C GLY A 264 -17.98 -30.57 -21.12
N HIS A 265 -17.90 -31.13 -22.32
CA HIS A 265 -19.05 -31.49 -23.15
C HIS A 265 -18.99 -32.97 -23.54
N CYS A 266 -20.11 -33.68 -23.40
CA CYS A 266 -20.28 -35.04 -23.91
C CYS A 266 -21.73 -35.20 -24.40
N ASP A 267 -21.90 -35.38 -25.72
CA ASP A 267 -23.21 -35.36 -26.39
C ASP A 267 -24.03 -34.11 -26.03
N GLN A 268 -25.17 -34.29 -25.34
CA GLN A 268 -26.03 -33.20 -24.85
C GLN A 268 -25.72 -32.77 -23.41
N THR A 269 -24.72 -33.39 -22.77
CA THR A 269 -24.35 -33.11 -21.38
C THR A 269 -23.25 -32.08 -21.32
N LYS A 270 -23.42 -31.09 -20.45
CA LYS A 270 -22.39 -30.13 -20.07
C LYS A 270 -22.09 -30.27 -18.59
N ALA A 271 -20.83 -30.14 -18.20
CA ALA A 271 -20.41 -30.01 -16.81
C ALA A 271 -19.42 -28.87 -16.71
N LYS A 272 -19.64 -27.96 -15.75
CA LYS A 272 -18.75 -26.84 -15.52
C LYS A 272 -18.23 -26.92 -14.08
N VAL A 273 -16.95 -26.65 -13.91
CA VAL A 273 -16.28 -26.68 -12.61
C VAL A 273 -15.51 -25.39 -12.44
N GLU A 274 -15.63 -24.82 -11.26
CA GLU A 274 -14.79 -23.71 -10.81
C GLU A 274 -13.80 -24.22 -9.76
N VAL A 275 -12.52 -23.87 -9.93
CA VAL A 275 -11.43 -24.22 -9.01
C VAL A 275 -10.62 -22.96 -8.68
N VAL A 276 -10.29 -22.76 -7.42
CA VAL A 276 -9.27 -21.78 -7.02
C VAL A 276 -8.00 -22.53 -6.65
N VAL A 277 -6.89 -22.18 -7.29
CA VAL A 277 -5.58 -22.82 -7.08
C VAL A 277 -4.57 -21.82 -6.53
N ASP A 278 -3.73 -22.26 -5.60
CA ASP A 278 -2.51 -21.59 -5.15
C ASP A 278 -1.31 -22.24 -5.83
N ILE A 279 -0.62 -21.49 -6.68
CA ILE A 279 0.53 -21.97 -7.46
C ILE A 279 1.88 -21.72 -6.77
N ALA A 280 1.89 -21.14 -5.57
CA ALA A 280 3.12 -20.77 -4.90
C ALA A 280 3.74 -21.92 -4.09
N SER A 281 3.18 -23.12 -4.19
CA SER A 281 3.84 -24.38 -3.84
C SER A 281 3.93 -25.28 -5.07
N SER A 282 4.91 -26.19 -5.07
CA SER A 282 5.01 -27.28 -6.03
C SER A 282 4.77 -28.62 -5.31
N PRO A 283 3.72 -29.40 -5.66
CA PRO A 283 2.70 -29.08 -6.66
C PRO A 283 1.76 -27.94 -6.20
N PRO A 284 1.03 -27.29 -7.15
CA PRO A 284 -0.03 -26.34 -6.83
C PRO A 284 -1.09 -26.95 -5.91
N LYS A 285 -1.69 -26.14 -5.05
CA LYS A 285 -2.73 -26.56 -4.12
C LYS A 285 -4.10 -26.08 -4.57
N ILE A 286 -5.09 -26.96 -4.59
CA ILE A 286 -6.49 -26.59 -4.74
C ILE A 286 -6.98 -26.03 -3.40
N LEU A 287 -7.40 -24.76 -3.39
CA LEU A 287 -7.95 -24.09 -2.21
C LEU A 287 -9.47 -24.26 -2.13
N TYR A 288 -10.12 -24.32 -3.30
CA TYR A 288 -11.57 -24.40 -3.43
C TYR A 288 -11.94 -25.06 -4.75
N MET A 289 -13.05 -25.80 -4.77
CA MET A 289 -13.64 -26.38 -5.97
C MET A 289 -15.16 -26.46 -5.80
N ARG A 290 -15.92 -26.10 -6.84
CA ARG A 290 -17.36 -26.35 -6.96
C ARG A 290 -17.73 -26.75 -8.38
N GLU A 291 -18.80 -27.51 -8.51
CA GLU A 291 -19.51 -27.68 -9.79
C GLU A 291 -20.44 -26.47 -10.00
N LEU A 292 -20.58 -26.03 -11.25
CA LEU A 292 -21.42 -24.92 -11.71
C LEU A 292 -22.55 -25.45 -12.60
#